data_AF-A0A2N5ZR57-F1
#
_entry.id   AF-A0A2N5ZR57-F1
#
_cell.length_a   1.000
_cell.length_b   1.000
_cell.length_c   1.000
_cell.angle_alpha   90.00
_cell.angle_beta   90.00
_cell.angle_gamma   90.00
#
_symmetry.space_group_name_H-M   'P 1'
#
loop_
_entity.id
_entity.type
_entity.pdbx_description
1 polymer ?
#
loop_
_entity_poly.entity_id
_entity_poly.type
_entity_poly.pdbx_seq_one_letter_code
_entity_poly.pdbx_strand_id
1 'polypeptide(L)'
;SLENNFSMFHFSFEDDGIYGTTNAIHNDEIKKMLEDYKFMKPELDSKLLSFLPKDNYMSFGVALNPAEIYKFIYDIPSYKPMLDQANQSSPLSIEKFVNSLGGDVIVAMHGFNLPDADETESYGNNVNMMPYATAILSMKDPEMYNQITTTLIPPGLFTESNGVYSGDFDGIKVHFGLFENNLIVTNDQSVIDAAKNGGFEDNVGDTDLASLYKHSSFFFMNLDWDKYPEGLKGMLSKTMGNSELEMFQSVTNVLKEAKAYSNSATESKFELVMRNTDGNSLHTILQMADEFSSKN
;
A
#
# COMPACT_ATOMS: atom_id res chain seq x y z
N SER A 1 11.70 13.76 25.97
CA SER A 1 11.20 12.83 27.02
C SER A 1 9.95 12.15 26.50
N LEU A 2 9.81 10.81 26.63
CA LEU A 2 8.61 10.08 26.15
C LEU A 2 7.43 10.13 27.14
N GLU A 3 7.60 10.79 28.28
CA GLU A 3 6.55 10.93 29.29
C GLU A 3 5.38 11.80 28.79
N ASN A 4 4.17 11.54 29.31
CA ASN A 4 2.94 12.27 29.02
C ASN A 4 2.45 12.21 27.56
N ASN A 5 2.61 11.05 26.92
CA ASN A 5 1.96 10.74 25.65
C ASN A 5 0.87 9.70 25.90
N PHE A 6 -0.34 9.93 25.37
CA PHE A 6 -1.49 9.05 25.55
C PHE A 6 -2.12 8.74 24.20
N SER A 7 -2.60 7.52 24.01
CA SER A 7 -3.46 7.16 22.88
C SER A 7 -4.82 6.76 23.40
N MET A 8 -5.86 7.45 22.94
CA MET A 8 -7.24 7.09 23.22
C MET A 8 -7.79 6.27 22.05
N PHE A 9 -8.49 5.20 22.38
CA PHE A 9 -9.16 4.34 21.41
C PHE A 9 -10.65 4.32 21.77
N HIS A 10 -11.51 4.58 20.79
CA HIS A 10 -12.95 4.45 20.95
C HIS A 10 -13.47 3.51 19.87
N PHE A 11 -14.20 2.47 20.29
CA PHE A 11 -14.81 1.50 19.40
C PHE A 11 -16.32 1.52 19.57
N SER A 12 -17.04 1.59 18.46
CA SER A 12 -18.46 1.29 18.37
C SER A 12 -18.66 -0.06 17.72
N PHE A 13 -19.60 -0.83 18.25
CA PHE A 13 -20.00 -2.13 17.72
C PHE A 13 -21.42 -1.97 17.20
N GLU A 14 -21.57 -1.90 15.88
CA GLU A 14 -22.86 -1.76 15.21
C GLU A 14 -23.25 -3.10 14.57
N ASP A 15 -24.41 -3.15 13.93
CA ASP A 15 -24.91 -4.36 13.27
C ASP A 15 -24.11 -4.70 11.99
N ASP A 16 -23.57 -3.70 11.29
CA ASP A 16 -22.83 -3.85 10.04
C ASP A 16 -21.31 -3.87 10.21
N GLY A 17 -20.80 -3.61 11.42
CA GLY A 17 -19.37 -3.66 11.67
C GLY A 17 -18.89 -3.05 12.98
N ILE A 18 -17.57 -2.96 13.08
CA ILE A 18 -16.83 -2.34 14.18
C ILE A 18 -16.19 -1.07 13.65
N TYR A 19 -16.39 0.04 14.38
CA TYR A 19 -15.89 1.35 13.99
C TYR A 19 -15.01 1.90 15.10
N GLY A 20 -13.73 2.09 14.78
CA GLY A 20 -12.70 2.58 15.67
C GLY A 20 -12.30 4.02 15.34
N THR A 21 -12.05 4.82 16.38
CA THR A 21 -11.28 6.06 16.27
C THR A 21 -10.12 6.02 17.24
N THR A 22 -8.99 6.53 16.81
CA THR A 22 -7.80 6.71 17.64
C THR A 22 -7.44 8.17 17.69
N ASN A 23 -7.03 8.64 18.86
CA ASN A 23 -6.51 9.99 19.04
C ASN A 23 -5.26 9.95 19.92
N ALA A 24 -4.13 10.41 19.36
CA ALA A 24 -2.86 10.53 20.04
C ALA A 24 -2.69 11.93 20.64
N ILE A 25 -2.63 11.98 21.97
CA ILE A 25 -2.38 13.18 22.75
C ILE A 25 -0.90 13.21 23.10
N HIS A 26 -0.17 14.08 22.41
CA HIS A 26 1.26 14.22 22.58
C HIS A 26 1.65 15.29 23.61
N ASN A 27 2.84 15.14 24.20
CA ASN A 27 3.46 16.20 24.99
C ASN A 27 3.87 17.40 24.12
N ASP A 28 4.21 18.53 24.74
CA ASP A 28 4.50 19.79 24.03
C ASP A 28 5.70 19.68 23.08
N GLU A 29 6.68 18.84 23.42
CA GLU A 29 7.86 18.57 22.59
C GLU A 29 7.46 17.94 21.24
N ILE A 30 6.65 16.87 21.28
CA ILE A 30 6.19 16.18 20.08
C ILE A 30 5.16 17.01 19.32
N LYS A 31 4.25 17.72 20.02
CA LYS A 31 3.31 18.64 19.36
C LYS A 31 4.04 19.69 18.55
N LYS A 32 5.03 20.36 19.17
CA LYS A 32 5.86 21.34 18.49
C LYS A 32 6.59 20.75 17.29
N MET A 33 7.13 19.54 17.42
CA MET A 33 7.77 18.84 16.30
C MET A 33 6.79 18.61 15.14
N LEU A 34 5.56 18.15 15.41
CA LEU A 34 4.55 17.94 14.37
C LEU A 34 4.07 19.27 13.73
N GLU A 35 4.07 20.36 14.50
CA GLU A 35 3.76 21.71 14.00
C GLU A 35 4.89 22.30 13.14
N ASP A 36 6.14 22.14 13.59
CA ASP A 36 7.36 22.65 12.94
C ASP A 36 7.68 21.86 11.66
N TYR A 37 7.43 20.55 11.67
CA TYR A 37 7.69 19.63 10.56
C TYR A 37 6.38 18.98 10.13
N LYS A 38 5.73 19.59 9.15
CA LYS A 38 4.46 19.13 8.57
C LYS A 38 4.69 17.89 7.70
N PHE A 39 4.94 16.75 8.34
CA PHE A 39 5.35 15.49 7.69
C PHE A 39 4.34 14.93 6.70
N MET A 40 3.05 15.21 6.90
CA MET A 40 1.96 14.71 6.07
C MET A 40 1.28 15.85 5.33
N LYS A 41 0.86 15.57 4.10
CA LYS A 41 -0.08 16.42 3.36
C LYS A 41 -1.50 16.10 3.82
N PRO A 42 -2.46 17.03 3.68
CA PRO A 42 -3.85 16.77 4.07
C PRO A 42 -4.52 15.65 3.26
N GLU A 43 -4.16 15.48 1.99
CA GLU A 43 -4.76 14.47 1.11
C GLU A 43 -3.75 13.99 0.07
N LEU A 44 -4.01 12.78 -0.43
CA LEU A 44 -3.30 12.17 -1.55
C LEU A 44 -3.89 12.66 -2.89
N ASP A 45 -3.06 12.75 -3.94
CA ASP A 45 -3.55 13.10 -5.28
C ASP A 45 -4.46 12.00 -5.85
N SER A 46 -5.76 12.29 -5.94
CA SER A 46 -6.75 11.33 -6.44
C SER A 46 -6.56 10.95 -7.91
N LYS A 47 -5.72 11.66 -8.68
CA LYS A 47 -5.38 11.25 -10.04
C LYS A 47 -4.62 9.93 -10.08
N LEU A 48 -3.89 9.58 -9.01
CA LEU A 48 -3.16 8.33 -8.94
C LEU A 48 -4.08 7.10 -8.99
N LEU A 49 -5.37 7.28 -8.72
CA LEU A 49 -6.37 6.21 -8.76
C LEU A 49 -6.64 5.71 -10.18
N SER A 50 -6.42 6.54 -11.20
CA SER A 50 -6.63 6.12 -12.59
C SER A 50 -5.63 5.04 -13.02
N PHE A 51 -4.46 4.96 -12.37
CA PHE A 51 -3.45 3.94 -12.67
C PHE A 51 -3.70 2.61 -11.96
N LEU A 52 -4.73 2.51 -11.13
CA LEU A 52 -5.10 1.28 -10.46
C LEU A 52 -6.38 0.72 -11.09
N PRO A 53 -6.39 -0.57 -11.46
CA PRO A 53 -7.60 -1.17 -12.00
C PRO A 53 -8.68 -1.23 -10.91
N LYS A 54 -9.93 -1.25 -11.35
CA LYS A 54 -11.10 -1.23 -10.46
C LYS A 54 -11.11 -2.33 -9.41
N ASP A 55 -10.67 -3.55 -9.79
CA ASP A 55 -10.57 -4.67 -8.86
C ASP A 55 -9.33 -4.46 -7.99
N ASN A 56 -9.53 -4.37 -6.67
CA ASN A 56 -8.45 -4.19 -5.72
C ASN A 56 -8.69 -5.09 -4.51
N TYR A 57 -7.66 -5.81 -4.07
CA TYR A 57 -7.74 -6.72 -2.93
C TYR A 57 -7.09 -6.13 -1.69
N MET A 58 -6.05 -5.32 -1.87
CA MET A 58 -5.38 -4.65 -0.77
C MET A 58 -4.68 -3.42 -1.30
N SER A 59 -4.82 -2.30 -0.60
CA SER A 59 -4.09 -1.10 -0.94
C SER A 59 -3.68 -0.33 0.31
N PHE A 60 -2.55 0.33 0.21
CA PHE A 60 -2.04 1.25 1.21
C PHE A 60 -1.59 2.50 0.50
N GLY A 61 -1.86 3.66 1.07
CA GLY A 61 -1.33 4.91 0.56
C GLY A 61 -1.02 5.90 1.64
N VAL A 62 -0.10 6.80 1.33
CA VAL A 62 0.32 7.87 2.21
C VAL A 62 0.72 9.11 1.40
N ALA A 63 0.33 10.27 1.91
CA ALA A 63 0.60 11.58 1.38
C ALA A 63 1.58 12.30 2.32
N LEU A 64 2.87 12.24 1.97
CA LEU A 64 3.97 12.77 2.77
C LEU A 64 4.43 14.14 2.26
N ASN A 65 5.17 14.85 3.12
CA ASN A 65 5.96 16.00 2.74
C ASN A 65 7.45 15.65 2.82
N PRO A 66 8.05 15.16 1.72
CA PRO A 66 9.40 14.63 1.73
C PRO A 66 10.45 15.67 2.16
N ALA A 67 10.27 16.93 1.77
CA ALA A 67 11.17 18.03 2.13
C ALA A 67 11.20 18.28 3.65
N GLU A 68 10.04 18.26 4.31
CA GLU A 68 9.95 18.42 5.76
C GLU A 68 10.53 17.21 6.51
N ILE A 69 10.34 15.99 5.98
CA ILE A 69 10.97 14.78 6.52
C ILE A 69 12.50 14.89 6.42
N TYR A 70 13.02 15.28 5.26
CA TYR A 70 14.47 15.47 5.09
C TYR A 70 15.02 16.53 6.05
N LYS A 71 14.35 17.67 6.14
CA LYS A 71 14.71 18.77 7.04
C LYS A 71 14.75 18.31 8.50
N PHE A 72 13.74 17.57 8.96
CA PHE A 72 13.72 17.01 10.31
C PHE A 72 14.93 16.11 10.57
N ILE A 73 15.23 15.16 9.69
CA ILE A 73 16.38 14.25 9.86
C ILE A 73 17.69 15.05 9.83
N TYR A 74 17.79 16.06 8.96
CA TYR A 74 18.94 16.93 8.84
C TYR A 74 19.20 17.78 10.09
N ASP A 75 18.14 18.25 10.74
CA ASP A 75 18.22 19.07 11.95
C ASP A 75 18.66 18.26 13.18
N ILE A 76 18.60 16.93 13.13
CA ILE A 76 19.13 16.06 14.19
C ILE A 76 20.68 16.06 14.11
N PRO A 77 21.39 16.56 15.14
CA PRO A 77 22.84 16.75 15.08
C PRO A 77 23.65 15.47 14.81
N SER A 78 23.14 14.31 15.24
CA SER A 78 23.81 13.02 15.02
C SER A 78 23.71 12.52 13.57
N TYR A 79 22.69 12.92 12.82
CA TYR A 79 22.50 12.49 11.43
C TYR A 79 23.07 13.49 10.43
N LYS A 80 23.21 14.77 10.82
CA LYS A 80 23.69 15.82 9.91
C LYS A 80 25.04 15.49 9.23
N PRO A 81 26.12 15.05 9.92
CA PRO A 81 27.38 14.75 9.25
C PRO A 81 27.27 13.59 8.26
N MET A 82 26.44 12.59 8.59
CA MET A 82 26.17 11.45 7.71
C MET A 82 25.44 11.88 6.44
N LEU A 83 24.42 12.74 6.57
CA LEU A 83 23.68 13.29 5.43
C LEU A 83 24.56 14.23 4.58
N ASP A 84 25.37 15.09 5.19
CA ASP A 84 26.32 15.94 4.48
C ASP A 84 27.30 15.08 3.66
N GLN A 85 27.86 14.02 4.26
CA GLN A 85 28.75 13.09 3.56
C GLN A 85 28.02 12.40 2.40
N ALA A 86 26.84 11.82 2.65
CA ALA A 86 26.10 11.09 1.63
C ALA A 86 25.68 11.98 0.45
N ASN A 87 25.30 13.23 0.71
CA ASN A 87 24.99 14.21 -0.35
C ASN A 87 26.22 14.59 -1.20
N GLN A 88 27.43 14.55 -0.64
CA GLN A 88 28.66 14.89 -1.35
C GLN A 88 29.27 13.70 -2.09
N SER A 89 29.13 12.48 -1.55
CA SER A 89 29.81 11.28 -2.07
C SER A 89 28.94 10.40 -2.95
N SER A 90 27.62 10.50 -2.85
CA SER A 90 26.70 9.70 -3.66
C SER A 90 26.58 10.27 -5.08
N PRO A 91 26.50 9.41 -6.12
CA PRO A 91 26.13 9.84 -7.47
C PRO A 91 24.80 10.60 -7.52
N LEU A 92 23.91 10.31 -6.55
CA LEU A 92 22.65 11.00 -6.36
C LEU A 92 22.57 11.56 -4.93
N SER A 93 22.48 12.88 -4.81
CA SER A 93 22.23 13.54 -3.53
C SER A 93 20.87 13.09 -2.96
N ILE A 94 20.85 12.72 -1.68
CA ILE A 94 19.63 12.37 -0.95
C ILE A 94 18.69 13.57 -0.92
N GLU A 95 19.21 14.77 -0.64
CA GLU A 95 18.41 16.00 -0.65
C GLU A 95 17.71 16.21 -2.00
N LYS A 96 18.47 16.09 -3.10
CA LYS A 96 17.92 16.24 -4.45
C LYS A 96 16.86 15.18 -4.74
N PHE A 97 17.14 13.91 -4.41
CA PHE A 97 16.20 12.81 -4.58
C PHE A 97 14.91 13.06 -3.79
N VAL A 98 15.00 13.33 -2.49
CA VAL A 98 13.83 13.52 -1.64
C VAL A 98 13.02 14.75 -2.09
N ASN A 99 13.68 15.85 -2.44
CA ASN A 99 13.01 17.06 -2.93
C ASN A 99 12.38 16.91 -4.32
N SER A 100 12.79 15.91 -5.10
CA SER A 100 12.15 15.57 -6.37
C SER A 100 10.82 14.82 -6.20
N LEU A 101 10.51 14.33 -5.01
CA LEU A 101 9.30 13.54 -4.77
C LEU A 101 8.07 14.43 -4.57
N GLY A 102 6.94 13.99 -5.15
CA GLY A 102 5.60 14.54 -4.96
C GLY A 102 5.07 14.32 -3.54
N GLY A 103 5.47 13.19 -2.94
CA GLY A 103 5.14 12.80 -1.57
C GLY A 103 3.96 11.83 -1.47
N ASP A 104 3.18 11.66 -2.53
CA ASP A 104 2.15 10.62 -2.61
C ASP A 104 2.75 9.27 -3.01
N VAL A 105 2.41 8.26 -2.23
CA VAL A 105 2.77 6.85 -2.47
C VAL A 105 1.50 6.02 -2.37
N ILE A 106 1.27 5.14 -3.35
CA ILE A 106 0.29 4.06 -3.26
C ILE A 106 0.98 2.73 -3.55
N VAL A 107 0.65 1.70 -2.78
CA VAL A 107 0.95 0.31 -3.10
C VAL A 107 -0.38 -0.45 -3.11
N ALA A 108 -0.62 -1.23 -4.16
CA ALA A 108 -1.85 -1.98 -4.33
C ALA A 108 -1.59 -3.39 -4.85
N MET A 109 -2.42 -4.35 -4.43
CA MET A 109 -2.55 -5.69 -4.99
C MET A 109 -3.94 -5.81 -5.61
N HIS A 110 -4.01 -6.15 -6.90
CA HIS A 110 -5.22 -5.90 -7.68
C HIS A 110 -5.58 -7.01 -8.68
N GLY A 111 -4.77 -8.06 -8.78
CA GLY A 111 -5.04 -9.17 -9.68
C GLY A 111 -4.07 -10.32 -9.46
N PHE A 112 -4.08 -11.31 -10.37
CA PHE A 112 -3.19 -12.46 -10.34
C PHE A 112 -2.77 -12.84 -11.75
N ASN A 113 -1.49 -13.19 -11.90
CA ASN A 113 -1.05 -13.90 -13.08
C ASN A 113 -1.48 -15.37 -12.94
N LEU A 114 -2.50 -15.76 -13.69
CA LEU A 114 -2.86 -17.17 -13.86
C LEU A 114 -2.00 -17.75 -15.00
N PRO A 115 -1.48 -18.98 -14.88
CA PRO A 115 -0.79 -19.60 -16.00
C PRO A 115 -1.75 -19.77 -17.19
N ASP A 116 -1.21 -19.79 -18.40
CA ASP A 116 -1.97 -20.17 -19.57
C ASP A 116 -2.45 -21.64 -19.45
N ALA A 117 -3.64 -21.92 -19.97
CA ALA A 117 -4.26 -23.24 -19.89
C ALA A 117 -3.37 -24.36 -20.44
N ASP A 118 -2.51 -24.07 -21.41
CA ASP A 118 -1.59 -25.03 -22.04
C ASP A 118 -0.41 -25.45 -21.12
N GLU A 119 -0.11 -24.69 -20.07
CA GLU A 119 0.90 -25.06 -19.05
C GLU A 119 0.33 -25.98 -17.96
N THR A 120 -0.99 -26.15 -17.91
CA THR A 120 -1.67 -26.97 -16.89
C THR A 120 -1.72 -28.47 -17.23
N GLU A 121 -1.42 -28.85 -18.48
CA GLU A 121 -1.46 -30.26 -18.92
C GLU A 121 -0.19 -31.06 -18.57
N SER A 122 0.89 -30.41 -18.13
CA SER A 122 2.14 -31.09 -17.77
C SER A 122 2.21 -31.40 -16.27
N TYR A 123 1.71 -32.58 -15.91
CA TYR A 123 2.03 -33.38 -14.71
C TYR A 123 2.73 -32.66 -13.54
N GLY A 124 1.96 -32.34 -12.49
CA GLY A 124 2.47 -32.27 -11.10
C GLY A 124 3.35 -31.08 -10.71
N ASN A 125 3.58 -30.11 -11.59
CA ASN A 125 4.38 -28.94 -11.25
C ASN A 125 3.56 -27.87 -10.52
N ASN A 126 4.14 -27.34 -9.44
CA ASN A 126 3.63 -26.21 -8.71
C ASN A 126 3.50 -24.99 -9.64
N VAL A 127 2.29 -24.74 -10.13
CA VAL A 127 1.97 -23.47 -10.78
C VAL A 127 2.24 -22.35 -9.77
N ASN A 128 3.18 -21.47 -10.13
CA ASN A 128 3.56 -20.31 -9.34
C ASN A 128 2.58 -19.17 -9.65
N MET A 129 1.47 -19.11 -8.94
CA MET A 129 0.52 -18.00 -9.04
C MET A 129 1.07 -16.82 -8.25
N MET A 130 1.23 -15.67 -8.91
CA MET A 130 1.75 -14.45 -8.30
C MET A 130 0.69 -13.35 -8.33
N PRO A 131 0.50 -12.60 -7.23
CA PRO A 131 -0.37 -11.43 -7.22
C PRO A 131 0.19 -10.36 -8.14
N TYR A 132 -0.67 -9.69 -8.89
CA TYR A 132 -0.34 -8.42 -9.51
C TYR A 132 -0.30 -7.34 -8.42
N ALA A 133 0.83 -6.65 -8.38
CA ALA A 133 1.12 -5.59 -7.44
C ALA A 133 1.65 -4.37 -8.19
N THR A 134 1.21 -3.20 -7.76
CA THR A 134 1.63 -1.91 -8.31
C THR A 134 2.00 -0.96 -7.19
N ALA A 135 3.16 -0.33 -7.33
CA ALA A 135 3.57 0.81 -6.54
C ALA A 135 3.59 2.06 -7.42
N ILE A 136 3.03 3.15 -6.91
CA ILE A 136 2.97 4.46 -7.57
C ILE A 136 3.63 5.46 -6.63
N LEU A 137 4.61 6.20 -7.15
CA LEU A 137 5.30 7.26 -6.46
C LEU A 137 5.18 8.54 -7.27
N SER A 138 4.54 9.56 -6.71
CA SER A 138 4.47 10.88 -7.34
C SER A 138 5.84 11.57 -7.36
N MET A 139 6.13 12.25 -8.46
CA MET A 139 7.37 13.00 -8.70
C MET A 139 7.03 14.46 -9.04
N LYS A 140 7.88 15.39 -8.63
CA LYS A 140 7.83 16.83 -9.00
C LYS A 140 8.87 17.18 -10.06
N ASP A 141 10.00 16.47 -10.05
CA ASP A 141 11.09 16.67 -10.99
C ASP A 141 11.31 15.39 -11.83
N PRO A 142 10.81 15.36 -13.08
CA PRO A 142 10.96 14.21 -13.96
C PRO A 142 12.43 13.94 -14.34
N GLU A 143 13.34 14.92 -14.25
CA GLU A 143 14.76 14.70 -14.53
C GLU A 143 15.43 13.80 -13.48
N MET A 144 14.83 13.69 -12.30
CA MET A 144 15.26 12.72 -11.30
C MET A 144 15.12 11.28 -11.82
N TYR A 145 14.05 10.97 -12.57
CA TYR A 145 13.85 9.65 -13.13
C TYR A 145 15.01 9.23 -14.04
N ASN A 146 15.46 10.14 -14.92
CA ASN A 146 16.62 9.90 -15.79
C ASN A 146 17.89 9.59 -14.99
N GLN A 147 18.11 10.27 -13.85
CA GLN A 147 19.27 10.00 -13.00
C GLN A 147 19.14 8.65 -12.29
N ILE A 148 17.96 8.31 -11.77
CA ILE A 148 17.70 6.98 -11.17
C ILE A 148 18.04 5.88 -12.19
N THR A 149 17.47 5.97 -13.40
CA THR A 149 17.62 4.90 -14.40
C THR A 149 19.02 4.76 -14.96
N THR A 150 19.77 5.86 -15.06
CA THR A 150 21.15 5.85 -15.59
C THR A 150 22.21 5.55 -14.54
N THR A 151 21.91 5.78 -13.26
CA THR A 151 22.93 5.77 -12.20
C THR A 151 22.73 4.65 -11.19
N LEU A 152 21.48 4.34 -10.84
CA LEU A 152 21.17 3.40 -9.76
C LEU A 152 20.82 2.00 -10.28
N ILE A 153 20.45 1.88 -11.55
CA ILE A 153 20.03 0.60 -12.12
C ILE A 153 21.26 -0.12 -12.71
N PRO A 154 21.59 -1.34 -12.21
CA PRO A 154 22.69 -2.11 -12.75
C PRO A 154 22.50 -2.42 -14.24
N PRO A 155 23.55 -2.27 -15.08
CA PRO A 155 23.48 -2.63 -16.48
C PRO A 155 23.06 -4.09 -16.68
N GLY A 156 22.16 -4.33 -17.63
CA GLY A 156 21.67 -5.67 -17.97
C GLY A 156 20.59 -6.24 -17.04
N LEU A 157 20.23 -5.53 -15.96
CA LEU A 157 19.15 -5.96 -15.06
C LEU A 157 17.76 -5.76 -15.68
N PHE A 158 17.60 -4.70 -16.46
CA PHE A 158 16.36 -4.36 -17.16
C PHE A 158 16.66 -4.07 -18.63
N THR A 159 15.69 -4.37 -19.50
CA THR A 159 15.66 -3.95 -20.90
C THR A 159 14.74 -2.74 -21.02
N GLU A 160 15.21 -1.67 -21.63
CA GLU A 160 14.42 -0.47 -21.90
C GLU A 160 13.75 -0.58 -23.28
N SER A 161 12.47 -0.20 -23.35
CA SER A 161 11.71 -0.07 -24.58
C SER A 161 10.62 0.98 -24.42
N ASN A 162 10.66 2.01 -25.26
CA ASN A 162 9.68 3.10 -25.30
C ASN A 162 9.44 3.78 -23.93
N GLY A 163 10.51 4.05 -23.19
CA GLY A 163 10.48 4.71 -21.88
C GLY A 163 10.13 3.79 -20.70
N VAL A 164 9.96 2.49 -20.96
CA VAL A 164 9.62 1.47 -19.94
C VAL A 164 10.77 0.50 -19.79
N TYR A 165 11.17 0.25 -18.54
CA TYR A 165 12.18 -0.74 -18.19
C TYR A 165 11.49 -2.02 -17.72
N SER A 166 11.91 -3.17 -18.26
CA SER A 166 11.33 -4.48 -17.94
C SER A 166 12.43 -5.49 -17.64
N GLY A 167 12.24 -6.28 -16.58
CA GLY A 167 13.17 -7.33 -16.14
C GLY A 167 12.41 -8.57 -15.67
N ASP A 168 13.07 -9.71 -15.67
CA ASP A 168 12.53 -10.99 -15.19
C ASP A 168 13.38 -11.48 -14.02
N PHE A 169 12.74 -11.72 -12.89
CA PHE A 169 13.36 -12.14 -11.64
C PHE A 169 12.71 -13.43 -11.18
N ASP A 170 13.33 -14.56 -11.50
CA ASP A 170 12.82 -15.90 -11.18
C ASP A 170 11.35 -16.11 -11.62
N GLY A 171 10.99 -15.64 -12.82
CA GLY A 171 9.65 -15.74 -13.39
C GLY A 171 8.71 -14.59 -13.00
N ILE A 172 9.16 -13.66 -12.16
CA ILE A 172 8.43 -12.44 -11.84
C ILE A 172 8.89 -11.34 -12.79
N LYS A 173 8.04 -11.01 -13.76
CA LYS A 173 8.25 -9.85 -14.62
C LYS A 173 8.01 -8.58 -13.81
N VAL A 174 8.94 -7.65 -13.85
CA VAL A 174 8.81 -6.33 -13.22
C VAL A 174 9.00 -5.28 -14.30
N HIS A 175 8.06 -4.35 -14.34
CA HIS A 175 8.02 -3.22 -15.25
C HIS A 175 8.04 -1.93 -14.44
N PHE A 176 8.77 -0.93 -14.89
CA PHE A 176 8.61 0.41 -14.36
C PHE A 176 8.82 1.49 -15.40
N GLY A 177 8.19 2.64 -15.17
CA GLY A 177 8.21 3.79 -16.07
C GLY A 177 7.74 5.06 -15.37
N LEU A 178 8.00 6.22 -15.99
CA LEU A 178 7.49 7.51 -15.55
C LEU A 178 6.31 7.94 -16.44
N PHE A 179 5.14 8.10 -15.84
CA PHE A 179 3.89 8.45 -16.54
C PHE A 179 3.21 9.61 -15.82
N GLU A 180 2.99 10.74 -16.51
CA GLU A 180 2.41 11.95 -15.92
C GLU A 180 3.08 12.42 -14.62
N ASN A 181 4.42 12.33 -14.58
CA ASN A 181 5.25 12.58 -13.38
C ASN A 181 5.01 11.59 -12.23
N ASN A 182 4.54 10.37 -12.50
CA ASN A 182 4.41 9.31 -11.51
C ASN A 182 5.31 8.14 -11.91
N LEU A 183 6.21 7.76 -11.01
CA LEU A 183 6.96 6.53 -11.15
C LEU A 183 6.03 5.37 -10.80
N ILE A 184 5.74 4.53 -11.79
CA ILE A 184 4.93 3.33 -11.61
C ILE A 184 5.86 2.13 -11.70
N VAL A 185 5.80 1.24 -10.70
CA VAL A 185 6.50 -0.03 -10.65
C VAL A 185 5.45 -1.12 -10.48
N THR A 186 5.44 -2.11 -11.37
CA THR A 186 4.38 -3.13 -11.41
C THR A 186 4.87 -4.43 -12.01
N ASN A 187 4.29 -5.56 -11.63
CA ASN A 187 4.46 -6.82 -12.35
C ASN A 187 3.31 -7.13 -13.33
N ASP A 188 2.41 -6.16 -13.54
CA ASP A 188 1.30 -6.25 -14.49
C ASP A 188 1.52 -5.31 -15.69
N GLN A 189 1.65 -5.90 -16.88
CA GLN A 189 1.82 -5.16 -18.13
C GLN A 189 0.58 -4.30 -18.47
N SER A 190 -0.62 -4.71 -18.05
CA SER A 190 -1.85 -3.97 -18.32
C SER A 190 -1.84 -2.58 -17.66
N VAL A 191 -1.20 -2.46 -16.49
CA VAL A 191 -1.01 -1.19 -15.77
C VAL A 191 -0.10 -0.25 -16.56
N ILE A 192 0.97 -0.76 -17.17
CA ILE A 192 1.86 0.03 -18.03
C ILE A 192 1.13 0.51 -19.28
N ASP A 193 0.34 -0.36 -19.89
CA ASP A 193 -0.40 -0.03 -21.10
C ASP A 193 -1.52 0.98 -20.81
N ALA A 194 -2.20 0.86 -19.67
CA ALA A 194 -3.14 1.85 -19.18
C ALA A 194 -2.46 3.19 -18.88
N ALA A 195 -1.32 3.18 -18.19
CA ALA A 195 -0.59 4.39 -17.84
C ALA A 195 -0.11 5.19 -19.07
N LYS A 196 0.28 4.51 -20.17
CA LYS A 196 0.58 5.16 -21.46
C LYS A 196 -0.62 5.91 -22.06
N ASN A 197 -1.84 5.50 -21.71
CA ASN A 197 -3.10 6.09 -22.16
C ASN A 197 -3.74 7.04 -21.13
N GLY A 198 -3.02 7.40 -20.05
CA GLY A 198 -3.54 8.29 -18.99
C GLY A 198 -4.27 7.57 -17.84
N GLY A 199 -4.26 6.23 -17.82
CA GLY A 199 -4.90 5.40 -16.81
C GLY A 199 -5.93 4.42 -17.40
N PHE A 200 -6.53 3.63 -16.52
CA PHE A 200 -7.65 2.73 -16.83
C PHE A 200 -8.96 3.53 -16.99
N GLU A 201 -9.78 3.14 -17.97
CA GLU A 201 -11.14 3.67 -18.12
C GLU A 201 -12.01 3.29 -16.91
N ASP A 202 -11.99 2.01 -16.52
CA ASP A 202 -12.60 1.51 -15.29
C ASP A 202 -11.53 1.38 -14.19
N ASN A 203 -11.49 2.34 -13.27
CA ASN A 203 -10.44 2.43 -12.26
C ASN A 203 -11.00 2.53 -10.83
N VAL A 204 -10.11 2.48 -9.82
CA VAL A 204 -10.50 2.58 -8.39
C VAL A 204 -11.22 3.91 -8.08
N GLY A 205 -10.90 4.98 -8.81
CA GLY A 205 -11.52 6.30 -8.67
C GLY A 205 -13.03 6.30 -8.93
N ASP A 206 -13.56 5.28 -9.61
CA ASP A 206 -14.99 5.13 -9.93
C ASP A 206 -15.73 4.21 -8.93
N THR A 207 -15.07 3.83 -7.84
CA THR A 207 -15.62 2.93 -6.81
C THR A 207 -15.90 3.66 -5.50
N ASP A 208 -16.62 3.01 -4.58
CA ASP A 208 -16.81 3.50 -3.21
C ASP A 208 -15.49 3.64 -2.44
N LEU A 209 -14.40 3.01 -2.91
CA LEU A 209 -13.08 3.18 -2.32
C LEU A 209 -12.48 4.55 -2.63
N ALA A 210 -12.93 5.26 -3.66
CA ALA A 210 -12.36 6.55 -4.04
C ALA A 210 -12.38 7.58 -2.90
N SER A 211 -13.37 7.54 -2.01
CA SER A 211 -13.40 8.42 -0.83
C SER A 211 -12.31 8.09 0.18
N LEU A 212 -11.96 6.81 0.33
CA LEU A 212 -10.90 6.35 1.23
C LEU A 212 -9.52 6.91 0.81
N TYR A 213 -9.29 7.02 -0.49
CA TYR A 213 -8.01 7.47 -1.03
C TYR A 213 -7.82 8.99 -0.99
N LYS A 214 -8.85 9.76 -0.58
CA LYS A 214 -8.75 11.21 -0.36
C LYS A 214 -8.18 11.56 1.02
N HIS A 215 -7.72 10.56 1.77
CA HIS A 215 -7.12 10.74 3.07
C HIS A 215 -5.60 10.88 2.98
N SER A 216 -4.99 11.53 3.98
CA SER A 216 -3.53 11.67 4.07
C SER A 216 -2.83 10.32 4.19
N SER A 217 -3.47 9.35 4.81
CA SER A 217 -3.07 7.94 4.75
C SER A 217 -4.31 7.06 4.72
N PHE A 218 -4.18 5.90 4.08
CA PHE A 218 -5.21 4.90 4.08
C PHE A 218 -4.63 3.48 3.96
N PHE A 219 -5.46 2.54 4.39
CA PHE A 219 -5.29 1.12 4.21
C PHE A 219 -6.66 0.54 3.86
N PHE A 220 -6.69 -0.35 2.88
CA PHE A 220 -7.84 -1.15 2.50
C PHE A 220 -7.40 -2.60 2.34
N MET A 221 -8.25 -3.50 2.80
CA MET A 221 -8.15 -4.92 2.52
C MET A 221 -9.55 -5.47 2.29
N ASN A 222 -9.75 -6.08 1.13
CA ASN A 222 -10.89 -6.91 0.87
C ASN A 222 -10.75 -8.19 1.73
N LEU A 223 -11.77 -8.54 2.49
CA LEU A 223 -11.79 -9.76 3.32
C LEU A 223 -12.88 -10.74 2.84
N ASP A 224 -13.52 -10.45 1.71
CA ASP A 224 -14.55 -11.28 1.11
C ASP A 224 -13.90 -12.47 0.37
N TRP A 225 -13.67 -13.57 1.09
CA TRP A 225 -13.03 -14.79 0.57
C TRP A 225 -13.70 -15.33 -0.70
N ASP A 226 -15.01 -15.18 -0.82
CA ASP A 226 -15.74 -15.72 -1.98
C ASP A 226 -15.45 -14.96 -3.26
N LYS A 227 -15.01 -13.69 -3.15
CA LYS A 227 -14.58 -12.86 -4.28
C LYS A 227 -13.13 -13.10 -4.67
N TYR A 228 -12.39 -13.91 -3.91
CA TYR A 228 -11.00 -14.21 -4.26
C TYR A 228 -10.98 -15.20 -5.43
N PRO A 229 -10.16 -14.95 -6.47
CA PRO A 229 -10.01 -15.90 -7.56
C PRO A 229 -9.38 -17.19 -7.02
N GLU A 230 -9.72 -18.33 -7.63
CA GLU A 230 -9.23 -19.65 -7.18
C GLU A 230 -7.69 -19.71 -7.13
N GLY A 231 -7.01 -18.97 -8.00
CA GLY A 231 -5.56 -18.88 -7.95
C GLY A 231 -5.02 -18.22 -6.68
N LEU A 232 -5.67 -17.15 -6.20
CA LEU A 232 -5.32 -16.51 -4.93
C LEU A 232 -5.59 -17.43 -3.74
N LYS A 233 -6.75 -18.11 -3.74
CA LYS A 233 -7.09 -19.08 -2.70
C LYS A 233 -6.06 -20.21 -2.65
N GLY A 234 -5.65 -20.72 -3.81
CA GLY A 234 -4.62 -21.75 -3.95
C GLY A 234 -3.24 -21.28 -3.47
N MET A 235 -2.83 -20.06 -3.80
CA MET A 235 -1.60 -19.45 -3.31
C MET A 235 -1.61 -19.31 -1.78
N LEU A 236 -2.66 -18.70 -1.21
CA LEU A 236 -2.79 -18.53 0.24
C LEU A 236 -2.74 -19.88 0.96
N SER A 237 -3.40 -20.91 0.40
CA SER A 237 -3.39 -22.26 0.97
C SER A 237 -2.01 -22.94 0.93
N LYS A 238 -1.12 -22.55 0.01
CA LYS A 238 0.26 -23.05 -0.05
C LYS A 238 1.20 -22.25 0.83
N THR A 239 0.98 -20.94 0.95
CA THR A 239 1.84 -20.03 1.72
C THR A 239 1.53 -20.06 3.20
N MET A 240 0.25 -20.11 3.57
CA MET A 240 -0.22 -20.25 4.95
C MET A 240 -0.21 -21.73 5.33
N GLY A 241 0.18 -22.05 6.56
CA GLY A 241 -0.06 -23.38 7.12
C GLY A 241 -1.56 -23.66 7.25
N ASN A 242 -1.97 -24.93 7.29
CA ASN A 242 -3.38 -25.32 7.36
C ASN A 242 -4.16 -24.57 8.47
N SER A 243 -3.58 -24.47 9.67
CA SER A 243 -4.21 -23.77 10.80
C SER A 243 -4.37 -22.26 10.57
N GLU A 244 -3.39 -21.63 9.90
CA GLU A 244 -3.44 -20.20 9.57
C GLU A 244 -4.48 -19.93 8.48
N LEU A 245 -4.56 -20.82 7.48
CA LEU A 245 -5.58 -20.76 6.44
C LEU A 245 -6.99 -20.94 7.02
N GLU A 246 -7.19 -21.92 7.89
CA GLU A 246 -8.47 -22.13 8.57
C GLU A 246 -8.88 -20.92 9.42
N MET A 247 -7.93 -20.30 10.12
CA MET A 247 -8.17 -19.08 10.89
C MET A 247 -8.53 -17.92 9.96
N PHE A 248 -7.78 -17.73 8.87
CA PHE A 248 -8.04 -16.69 7.88
C PHE A 248 -9.42 -16.86 7.23
N GLN A 249 -9.79 -18.08 6.85
CA GLN A 249 -11.11 -18.42 6.33
C GLN A 249 -12.22 -18.15 7.35
N SER A 250 -12.00 -18.51 8.62
CA SER A 250 -12.97 -18.24 9.69
C SER A 250 -13.21 -16.74 9.87
N VAL A 251 -12.15 -15.92 9.78
CA VAL A 251 -12.25 -14.46 9.84
C VAL A 251 -12.97 -13.88 8.61
N THR A 252 -12.59 -14.32 7.42
CA THR A 252 -13.13 -13.83 6.13
C THR A 252 -14.54 -14.34 5.81
N ASN A 253 -15.03 -15.35 6.52
CA ASN A 253 -16.43 -15.75 6.49
C ASN A 253 -17.35 -14.73 7.17
N VAL A 254 -16.80 -13.95 8.12
CA VAL A 254 -17.56 -12.98 8.89
C VAL A 254 -17.27 -11.55 8.45
N LEU A 255 -16.03 -11.25 8.06
CA LEU A 255 -15.62 -9.90 7.65
C LEU A 255 -15.65 -9.73 6.14
N LYS A 256 -16.15 -8.58 5.69
CA LYS A 256 -16.21 -8.20 4.27
C LYS A 256 -14.99 -7.40 3.85
N GLU A 257 -14.59 -6.43 4.67
CA GLU A 257 -13.49 -5.52 4.35
C GLU A 257 -12.96 -4.86 5.63
N ALA A 258 -11.68 -4.50 5.58
CA ALA A 258 -11.02 -3.69 6.58
C ALA A 258 -10.54 -2.38 5.96
N LYS A 259 -10.79 -1.27 6.63
CA LYS A 259 -10.33 0.06 6.23
C LYS A 259 -9.65 0.74 7.41
N ALA A 260 -8.56 1.45 7.14
CA ALA A 260 -8.02 2.43 8.08
C ALA A 260 -7.68 3.69 7.32
N TYR A 261 -7.89 4.86 7.90
CA TYR A 261 -7.57 6.12 7.22
C TYR A 261 -7.41 7.28 8.19
N SER A 262 -6.70 8.30 7.74
CA SER A 262 -6.39 9.47 8.54
C SER A 262 -6.14 10.72 7.70
N ASN A 263 -6.53 11.88 8.24
CA ASN A 263 -6.20 13.20 7.70
C ASN A 263 -5.14 13.95 8.54
N SER A 264 -4.54 13.30 9.54
CA SER A 264 -3.61 13.96 10.45
C SER A 264 -2.62 12.98 11.09
N ALA A 265 -1.52 13.48 11.65
CA ALA A 265 -0.58 12.61 12.34
C ALA A 265 -1.10 12.04 13.68
N THR A 266 -2.24 12.54 14.18
CA THR A 266 -2.71 12.27 15.55
C THR A 266 -4.04 11.54 15.61
N GLU A 267 -4.83 11.57 14.55
CA GLU A 267 -6.16 10.95 14.54
C GLU A 267 -6.28 9.95 13.40
N SER A 268 -6.75 8.75 13.69
CA SER A 268 -7.05 7.74 12.67
C SER A 268 -8.41 7.12 12.90
N LYS A 269 -9.04 6.67 11.82
CA LYS A 269 -10.24 5.86 11.84
C LYS A 269 -9.95 4.46 11.34
N PHE A 270 -10.70 3.51 11.85
CA PHE A 270 -10.63 2.11 11.46
C PHE A 270 -12.04 1.55 11.33
N GLU A 271 -12.28 0.75 10.31
CA GLU A 271 -13.58 0.13 10.04
C GLU A 271 -13.34 -1.34 9.71
N LEU A 272 -14.00 -2.24 10.46
CA LEU A 272 -14.15 -3.64 10.11
C LEU A 272 -15.60 -3.87 9.74
N VAL A 273 -15.86 -4.00 8.45
CA VAL A 273 -17.21 -4.21 7.93
C VAL A 273 -17.49 -5.69 7.90
N MET A 274 -18.66 -6.09 8.39
CA MET A 274 -19.08 -7.49 8.46
C MET A 274 -19.90 -7.89 7.23
N ARG A 275 -19.90 -9.19 6.93
CA ARG A 275 -20.80 -9.82 5.97
C ARG A 275 -22.09 -10.08 6.73
N ASN A 276 -23.17 -9.33 6.42
CA ASN A 276 -24.51 -9.41 7.03
C ASN A 276 -24.69 -10.53 8.07
N THR A 277 -24.60 -10.19 9.35
CA THR A 277 -24.82 -11.13 10.44
C THR A 277 -26.13 -10.84 11.14
N ASP A 278 -26.87 -11.89 11.50
CA ASP A 278 -28.01 -11.77 12.40
C ASP A 278 -27.49 -11.41 13.80
N GLY A 279 -27.51 -10.11 14.15
CA GLY A 279 -27.12 -9.58 15.46
C GLY A 279 -25.93 -8.62 15.43
N ASN A 280 -25.66 -7.99 16.58
CA ASN A 280 -24.62 -6.98 16.75
C ASN A 280 -23.20 -7.55 16.60
N SER A 281 -22.28 -6.78 16.00
CA SER A 281 -20.89 -7.18 15.74
C SER A 281 -20.12 -7.71 16.95
N LEU A 282 -20.34 -7.15 18.15
CA LEU A 282 -19.69 -7.63 19.37
C LEU A 282 -20.03 -9.09 19.66
N HIS A 283 -21.29 -9.48 19.46
CA HIS A 283 -21.73 -10.85 19.70
C HIS A 283 -21.01 -11.82 18.77
N THR A 284 -20.95 -11.49 17.49
CA THR A 284 -20.28 -12.34 16.49
C THR A 284 -18.79 -12.47 16.75
N ILE A 285 -18.10 -11.39 17.13
CA ILE A 285 -16.66 -11.45 17.44
C ILE A 285 -16.40 -12.34 18.66
N LEU A 286 -17.25 -12.25 19.68
CA LEU A 286 -17.13 -13.11 20.86
C LEU A 286 -17.35 -14.59 20.50
N GLN A 287 -18.31 -14.90 19.63
CA GLN A 287 -18.50 -16.26 19.12
C GLN A 287 -17.27 -16.76 18.37
N MET A 288 -16.68 -15.94 17.49
CA MET A 288 -15.44 -16.29 16.78
C MET A 288 -14.28 -16.56 17.76
N ALA A 289 -14.12 -15.71 18.78
CA ALA A 289 -13.06 -15.87 19.78
C ALA A 289 -13.23 -17.18 20.58
N ASP A 290 -14.46 -17.52 20.96
CA ASP A 290 -14.77 -18.77 21.64
C ASP A 290 -14.46 -19.98 20.75
N GLU A 291 -14.85 -19.95 19.47
CA GLU A 291 -14.52 -21.01 18.50
C GLU A 291 -13.00 -21.21 18.36
N PHE A 292 -12.22 -20.13 18.28
CA PHE A 292 -10.75 -20.21 18.22
C PHE A 292 -10.14 -20.75 19.52
N SER A 293 -10.69 -20.39 20.68
CA SER A 293 -10.21 -20.90 21.96
C SER A 293 -10.50 -22.39 22.16
N SER A 294 -11.56 -22.91 21.54
CA SER A 294 -11.98 -24.31 21.67
C SER A 294 -11.22 -25.30 20.77
N LYS A 295 -10.52 -24.79 19.75
CA LYS A 295 -9.71 -25.59 18.80
C LYS A 295 -8.24 -25.73 19.19
N ASN A 296 -7.78 -25.01 20.21
CA ASN A 296 -6.43 -25.10 20.79
C ASN A 296 -6.45 -25.87 22.13
#